data_AF-A0A2V8N0P3-F1
#
_entry.id   AF-A0A2V8N0P3-F1
#
_cell.length_a   1.000
_cell.length_b   1.000
_cell.length_c   1.000
_cell.angle_alpha   90.00
_cell.angle_beta   90.00
_cell.angle_gamma   90.00
#
_symmetry.space_group_name_H-M   'P 1'
#
loop_
_entity.id
_entity.type
_entity.pdbx_description
1 polymer ?
#
loop_
_entity_poly.entity_id
_entity_poly.type
_entity_poly.pdbx_seq_one_letter_code
_entity_poly.pdbx_strand_id
1 'polypeptide(L)'
;GKPGCGTNEIEDNPTHITEPHGQFIWTRMRCNFPNIKAWNKTGEENQTMFGPLYLMNENPGDYEIKILYQGHLVRSIKFAVDAEGKLVDNGIGTSNKLGSNRIIVPVQVLGDADGKWDKTAWKTEAFYGNPLTGFTAPP
;
A
#
# COMPACT_ATOMS: atom_id res chain seq x y z
N GLY A 1 4.35 -17.10 8.84
CA GLY A 1 4.50 -16.00 9.80
C GLY A 1 3.31 -15.12 9.60
N LYS A 2 2.73 -14.60 10.69
CA LYS A 2 1.51 -13.81 10.56
C LYS A 2 1.83 -12.50 9.84
N PRO A 3 1.02 -12.09 8.84
CA PRO A 3 1.10 -10.75 8.31
C PRO A 3 0.95 -9.72 9.42
N GLY A 4 1.69 -8.63 9.34
CA GLY A 4 1.63 -7.56 10.33
C GLY A 4 1.92 -6.22 9.70
N CYS A 5 1.21 -5.19 10.16
CA CYS A 5 1.49 -3.81 9.80
C CYS A 5 2.12 -3.10 11.00
N GLY A 6 3.38 -2.68 10.84
CA GLY A 6 4.05 -1.86 11.82
C GLY A 6 3.59 -0.41 11.69
N THR A 7 3.32 0.20 12.84
CA THR A 7 3.12 1.63 13.02
C THR A 7 4.46 2.26 13.39
N ASN A 8 5.47 2.14 12.51
CA ASN A 8 6.60 3.05 12.61
C ASN A 8 6.06 4.42 12.21
N GLU A 9 5.42 5.09 13.16
CA GLU A 9 4.83 6.40 13.09
C GLU A 9 5.95 7.39 12.74
N ILE A 10 6.13 7.60 11.44
CA ILE A 10 6.65 8.88 11.00
C ILE A 10 5.44 9.79 11.11
N GLU A 11 5.35 10.49 12.23
CA GLU A 11 4.41 11.59 12.41
C GLU A 11 4.96 12.78 11.62
N ASP A 12 4.47 12.94 10.40
CA ASP A 12 4.66 14.21 9.71
C ASP A 12 3.55 15.15 10.18
N ASN A 13 3.94 16.13 10.99
CA ASN A 13 3.06 17.25 11.29
C ASN A 13 2.70 17.92 9.95
N PRO A 14 1.40 18.05 9.62
CA PRO A 14 1.02 18.68 8.37
C PRO A 14 1.60 20.10 8.33
N THR A 15 2.23 20.46 7.21
CA THR A 15 2.69 21.84 6.97
C THR A 15 1.52 22.83 6.82
N HIS A 16 0.31 22.31 6.64
CA HIS A 16 -0.92 23.08 6.56
C HIS A 16 -1.55 23.28 7.93
N ILE A 17 -1.91 24.53 8.22
CA ILE A 17 -2.73 24.89 9.37
C ILE A 17 -4.10 24.24 9.18
N THR A 18 -4.46 23.33 10.09
CA THR A 18 -5.80 22.77 10.21
C THR A 18 -6.57 23.58 11.26
N GLU A 19 -7.89 23.74 11.12
CA GLU A 19 -8.73 24.33 12.17
C GLU A 19 -9.71 23.28 12.72
N PRO A 20 -9.63 22.96 14.03
CA PRO A 20 -8.65 23.44 15.01
C PRO A 20 -7.25 22.85 14.78
N HIS A 21 -6.23 23.62 15.16
CA HIS A 21 -4.81 23.29 14.93
C HIS A 21 -4.42 21.94 15.53
N GLY A 22 -3.72 21.11 14.74
CA GLY A 22 -3.06 19.88 15.21
C GLY A 22 -3.97 18.65 15.26
N GLN A 23 -5.11 18.64 14.55
CA GLN A 23 -6.05 17.51 14.61
C GLN A 23 -5.66 16.27 13.79
N PHE A 24 -4.71 16.39 12.86
CA PHE A 24 -4.40 15.31 11.93
C PHE A 24 -2.91 14.99 11.92
N ILE A 25 -2.61 13.72 12.11
CA ILE A 25 -1.28 13.15 11.88
C ILE A 25 -1.31 12.38 10.57
N TRP A 26 -0.26 12.55 9.74
CA TRP A 26 -0.02 11.61 8.65
C TRP A 26 0.85 10.49 9.19
N THR A 27 0.40 9.24 8.97
CA THR A 27 1.15 8.06 9.41
C THR A 27 1.46 7.17 8.22
N ARG A 28 2.73 6.80 8.06
CA ARG A 28 3.14 5.76 7.12
C ARG A 28 3.10 4.39 7.79
N MET A 29 2.16 3.54 7.38
CA MET A 29 2.12 2.14 7.81
C MET A 29 2.97 1.27 6.88
N ARG A 30 3.82 0.41 7.46
CA ARG A 30 4.57 -0.62 6.70
C ARG A 30 4.01 -1.99 7.04
N CYS A 31 3.37 -2.63 6.07
CA CYS A 31 2.90 -4.01 6.20
C CYS A 31 3.95 -5.00 5.66
N ASN A 32 4.17 -6.09 6.39
CA ASN A 32 5.06 -7.18 6.01
C ASN A 32 4.29 -8.51 5.98
N PHE A 33 4.55 -9.29 4.93
CA PHE A 33 3.95 -10.60 4.67
C PHE A 33 5.08 -11.63 4.52
N PRO A 34 5.62 -12.18 5.63
CA PRO A 34 6.91 -12.89 5.61
C PRO A 34 6.91 -14.21 4.82
N ASN A 35 5.73 -14.76 4.52
CA ASN A 35 5.58 -16.00 3.75
C ASN A 35 5.09 -15.77 2.33
N ILE A 36 4.94 -14.52 1.87
CA ILE A 36 4.40 -14.22 0.55
C ILE A 36 5.53 -13.66 -0.31
N LYS A 37 5.74 -14.24 -1.49
CA LYS A 37 6.67 -13.71 -2.50
C LYS A 37 5.98 -13.64 -3.86
N ALA A 38 6.42 -12.69 -4.68
CA ALA A 38 6.01 -12.59 -6.07
C ALA A 38 6.35 -13.87 -6.84
N TRP A 39 7.59 -14.34 -6.69
CA TRP A 39 8.13 -15.55 -7.29
C TRP A 39 9.35 -16.04 -6.51
N ASN A 40 9.81 -17.28 -6.76
CA ASN A 40 11.06 -17.82 -6.24
C ASN A 40 11.89 -18.43 -7.39
N LYS A 41 12.91 -17.70 -7.89
CA LYS A 41 13.78 -18.13 -9.00
C LYS A 41 15.21 -18.45 -8.54
N THR A 42 15.49 -18.36 -7.24
CA THR A 42 16.84 -18.61 -6.68
C THR A 42 17.12 -20.09 -6.50
N GLY A 43 16.12 -20.96 -6.67
CA GLY A 43 16.25 -22.41 -6.43
C GLY A 43 16.30 -22.78 -4.94
N GLU A 44 16.11 -21.80 -4.05
CA GLU A 44 15.92 -22.03 -2.62
C GLU A 44 14.61 -22.77 -2.37
N GLU A 45 14.58 -23.58 -1.31
CA GLU A 45 13.35 -24.27 -0.91
C GLU A 45 12.21 -23.28 -0.67
N ASN A 46 10.98 -23.70 -1.01
CA ASN A 46 9.75 -22.91 -0.78
C ASN A 46 9.32 -22.91 0.70
N GLN A 47 10.29 -22.72 1.59
CA GLN A 47 10.12 -22.77 3.03
C GLN A 47 10.88 -21.61 3.68
N THR A 48 10.22 -20.95 4.62
CA THR A 48 10.81 -19.91 5.45
C THR A 48 10.85 -20.38 6.89
N MET A 49 11.61 -19.69 7.75
CA MET A 49 11.53 -19.87 9.22
C MET A 49 10.11 -19.65 9.79
N PHE A 50 9.21 -19.12 8.97
CA PHE A 50 7.85 -18.78 9.31
C PHE A 50 6.81 -19.71 8.64
N GLY A 51 7.22 -20.75 7.91
CA GLY A 51 6.35 -21.70 7.21
C GLY A 51 6.51 -21.69 5.67
N PRO A 52 5.68 -22.44 4.93
CA PRO A 52 5.78 -22.53 3.48
C PRO A 52 5.54 -21.17 2.82
N LEU A 53 6.19 -20.96 1.67
CA LEU A 53 5.98 -19.79 0.83
C LEU A 53 4.66 -19.91 0.06
N TYR A 54 3.94 -18.80 -0.01
CA TYR A 54 2.88 -18.57 -0.98
C TYR A 54 3.46 -17.75 -2.13
N LEU A 55 3.49 -18.35 -3.32
CA LEU A 55 4.03 -17.74 -4.53
C LEU A 55 2.89 -17.19 -5.39
N MET A 56 2.93 -15.88 -5.64
CA MET A 56 1.86 -15.22 -6.41
C MET A 56 1.90 -15.58 -7.90
N ASN A 57 3.07 -15.86 -8.48
CA ASN A 57 3.18 -16.30 -9.87
C ASN A 57 2.57 -17.68 -10.13
N GLU A 58 2.49 -18.54 -9.11
CA GLU A 58 1.81 -19.83 -9.17
C GLU A 58 0.29 -19.71 -8.96
N ASN A 59 -0.17 -18.52 -8.53
CA ASN A 59 -1.57 -18.21 -8.23
C ASN A 59 -1.93 -16.83 -8.81
N PRO A 60 -1.80 -16.59 -10.12
CA PRO A 60 -2.09 -15.28 -10.70
C PRO A 60 -3.57 -14.92 -10.52
N GLY A 61 -3.86 -13.62 -10.43
CA GLY A 61 -5.23 -13.12 -10.29
C GLY A 61 -5.36 -11.88 -9.42
N ASP A 62 -6.59 -11.62 -8.98
CA ASP A 62 -6.95 -10.48 -8.16
C ASP A 62 -6.74 -10.77 -6.66
N TYR A 63 -6.15 -9.81 -5.98
CA TYR A 63 -5.82 -9.86 -4.56
C TYR A 63 -6.42 -8.66 -3.82
N GLU A 64 -6.70 -8.86 -2.53
CA GLU A 64 -7.18 -7.82 -1.63
C GLU A 64 -6.42 -7.87 -0.30
N ILE A 65 -5.85 -6.74 0.11
CA ILE A 65 -5.33 -6.53 1.46
C ILE A 65 -6.37 -5.75 2.25
N LYS A 66 -6.77 -6.29 3.40
CA LYS A 66 -7.66 -5.65 4.36
C LYS A 66 -6.85 -5.19 5.56
N ILE A 67 -6.91 -3.89 5.86
CA ILE A 67 -6.24 -3.31 7.02
C ILE A 67 -7.28 -3.14 8.11
N LEU A 68 -7.01 -3.78 9.25
CA LEU A 68 -7.80 -3.63 10.46
C LEU A 68 -7.04 -2.73 11.43
N TYR A 69 -7.72 -1.71 11.94
CA TYR A 69 -7.23 -0.85 13.01
C TYR A 69 -8.15 -0.99 14.21
N GLN A 70 -7.60 -1.34 15.38
CA GLN A 70 -8.37 -1.60 16.60
C GLN A 70 -9.59 -2.53 16.38
N GLY A 71 -9.41 -3.60 15.60
CA GLY A 71 -10.46 -4.58 15.29
C GLY A 71 -11.47 -4.16 14.22
N HIS A 72 -11.40 -2.93 13.71
CA HIS A 72 -12.31 -2.41 12.69
C HIS A 72 -11.63 -2.39 11.31
N LEU A 73 -12.35 -2.76 10.25
CA LEU A 73 -11.86 -2.67 8.88
C LEU A 73 -11.81 -1.20 8.44
N VAL A 74 -10.61 -0.66 8.25
CA VAL A 74 -10.42 0.76 7.89
C VAL A 74 -10.07 0.96 6.43
N ARG A 75 -9.37 0.01 5.80
CA ARG A 75 -8.97 0.10 4.39
C ARG A 75 -9.10 -1.25 3.67
N SER A 76 -9.48 -1.18 2.39
CA SER A 76 -9.33 -2.28 1.44
C SER A 76 -8.48 -1.83 0.25
N ILE A 77 -7.47 -2.62 -0.06
CA ILE A 77 -6.49 -2.38 -1.10
C ILE A 77 -6.57 -3.53 -2.10
N LYS A 78 -6.97 -3.25 -3.34
CA LYS A 78 -7.10 -4.26 -4.40
C LYS A 78 -6.00 -4.10 -5.43
N PHE A 79 -5.42 -5.22 -5.86
CA PHE A 79 -4.39 -5.26 -6.90
C PHE A 79 -4.42 -6.61 -7.62
N ALA A 80 -3.84 -6.68 -8.82
CA ALA A 80 -3.74 -7.91 -9.58
C ALA A 80 -2.28 -8.32 -9.79
N VAL A 81 -2.05 -9.63 -9.95
CA VAL A 81 -0.74 -10.23 -10.22
C VAL A 81 -0.82 -11.12 -11.46
N ASP A 82 0.13 -10.99 -12.37
CA ASP A 82 0.24 -11.81 -13.58
C ASP A 82 0.93 -13.17 -13.33
N ALA A 83 0.98 -14.01 -14.36
CA ALA A 83 1.57 -15.35 -14.30
C ALA A 83 3.10 -15.33 -14.05
N GLU A 84 3.74 -14.19 -14.26
CA GLU A 84 5.16 -13.97 -13.97
C GLU A 84 5.40 -13.48 -12.53
N GLY A 85 4.32 -13.26 -11.76
CA GLY A 85 4.37 -12.73 -10.40
C GLY A 85 4.54 -11.22 -10.34
N LYS A 86 4.36 -10.50 -11.45
CA LYS A 86 4.44 -9.04 -11.46
C LYS A 86 3.10 -8.43 -11.09
N LEU A 87 3.17 -7.30 -10.42
CA LEU A 87 2.01 -6.47 -10.15
C LEU A 87 1.50 -5.89 -11.47
N VAL A 88 0.22 -6.11 -11.77
CA VAL A 88 -0.43 -5.55 -12.95
C VAL A 88 -0.59 -4.05 -12.74
N ASP A 89 0.05 -3.25 -13.59
CA ASP A 89 -0.04 -1.79 -13.54
C ASP A 89 -1.42 -1.34 -14.03
N ASN A 90 -2.04 -0.43 -13.27
CA ASN A 90 -3.31 0.22 -13.62
C ASN A 90 -3.10 1.51 -14.44
N GLY A 91 -1.87 1.77 -14.89
CA GLY A 91 -1.45 2.93 -15.68
C GLY A 91 -0.80 4.03 -14.83
N ILE A 92 -1.05 4.05 -13.52
CA ILE A 92 -0.50 5.08 -12.62
C ILE A 92 1.01 4.89 -12.45
N GLY A 93 1.46 3.65 -12.29
CA GLY A 93 2.87 3.34 -12.06
C GLY A 93 3.74 3.79 -13.23
N THR A 94 3.31 3.45 -14.44
CA THR A 94 3.96 3.84 -15.69
C THR A 94 3.97 5.36 -15.86
N SER A 95 2.84 6.05 -15.68
CA SER A 95 2.78 7.52 -15.80
C SER A 95 3.71 8.25 -14.83
N ASN A 96 4.00 7.63 -13.66
CA ASN A 96 4.87 8.20 -12.63
C ASN A 96 6.28 7.59 -12.60
N LYS A 97 6.65 6.78 -13.61
CA LYS A 97 8.00 6.18 -13.74
C LYS A 97 8.44 5.37 -12.49
N LEU A 98 7.51 4.67 -11.84
CA LEU A 98 7.77 3.92 -10.60
C LEU A 98 8.46 2.56 -10.81
N GLY A 99 8.64 2.15 -12.07
CA GLY A 99 9.14 0.83 -12.43
C GLY A 99 8.09 -0.27 -12.26
N SER A 100 8.51 -1.53 -12.36
CA SER A 100 7.60 -2.70 -12.34
C SER A 100 7.37 -3.32 -10.97
N ASN A 101 8.13 -2.89 -9.94
CA ASN A 101 8.10 -3.51 -8.62
C ASN A 101 7.24 -2.71 -7.62
N ARG A 102 6.65 -1.61 -8.08
CA ARG A 102 5.83 -0.68 -7.29
C ARG A 102 4.58 -0.37 -8.09
N ILE A 103 3.44 -0.35 -7.42
CA ILE A 103 2.17 0.11 -8.00
C ILE A 103 1.54 1.13 -7.05
N ILE A 104 0.74 2.02 -7.63
CA ILE A 104 -0.19 2.84 -6.88
C ILE A 104 -1.57 2.27 -7.15
N VAL A 105 -2.36 2.05 -6.10
CA VAL A 105 -3.73 1.56 -6.24
C VAL A 105 -4.70 2.48 -5.54
N PRO A 106 -5.86 2.77 -6.13
CA PRO A 106 -6.94 3.44 -5.43
C PRO A 106 -7.35 2.59 -4.22
N VAL A 107 -7.45 3.23 -3.05
CA VAL A 107 -7.82 2.56 -1.79
C VAL A 107 -9.20 3.02 -1.36
N GLN A 108 -10.04 2.06 -0.95
CA GLN A 108 -11.35 2.38 -0.37
C GLN A 108 -11.21 2.60 1.14
N VAL A 109 -11.72 3.73 1.62
CA VAL A 109 -11.92 4.02 3.04
C VAL A 109 -13.24 3.37 3.48
N LEU A 110 -13.18 2.49 4.48
CA LEU A 110 -14.32 1.67 4.91
C LEU A 110 -14.81 1.96 6.34
N GLY A 111 -14.02 2.66 7.15
CA GLY A 111 -14.34 2.98 8.54
C GLY A 111 -14.38 4.49 8.81
N ASP A 112 -14.97 4.86 9.94
CA ASP A 112 -15.05 6.21 10.52
C ASP A 112 -13.95 6.48 11.57
N ALA A 113 -13.12 5.47 11.86
CA ALA A 113 -12.04 5.53 12.83
C ALA A 113 -10.99 6.63 12.53
N ASP A 114 -10.85 7.05 11.27
CA ASP A 114 -9.94 8.11 10.86
C ASP A 114 -10.58 9.52 10.87
N GLY A 115 -11.77 9.66 11.47
CA GLY A 115 -12.52 10.91 11.55
C GLY A 115 -13.31 11.26 10.28
N LYS A 116 -13.77 12.52 10.17
CA LYS A 116 -14.49 13.00 8.97
C LYS A 116 -13.52 13.05 7.78
N TRP A 117 -13.57 12.01 6.96
CA TRP A 117 -12.81 11.94 5.72
C TRP A 117 -13.38 12.90 4.67
N ASP A 118 -12.54 13.82 4.18
CA ASP A 118 -12.84 14.58 2.97
C ASP A 118 -12.66 13.69 1.73
N LYS A 119 -13.79 13.23 1.18
CA LYS A 119 -13.87 12.44 -0.06
C LYS A 119 -13.34 13.17 -1.30
N THR A 120 -13.01 14.45 -1.19
CA THR A 120 -12.44 15.27 -2.25
C THR A 120 -10.99 15.66 -2.00
N ALA A 121 -10.41 15.37 -0.82
CA ALA A 121 -9.00 15.63 -0.52
C ALA A 121 -8.04 14.89 -1.46
N TRP A 122 -8.44 13.76 -2.06
CA TRP A 122 -7.64 13.11 -3.12
C TRP A 122 -7.53 13.94 -4.41
N LYS A 123 -8.48 14.86 -4.67
CA LYS A 123 -8.45 15.74 -5.83
C LYS A 123 -7.52 16.93 -5.64
N THR A 124 -7.29 17.34 -4.39
CA THR A 124 -6.54 18.56 -4.06
C THR A 124 -5.19 18.26 -3.40
N GLU A 125 -5.06 17.20 -2.61
CA GLU A 125 -3.91 16.96 -1.73
C GLU A 125 -3.22 15.60 -1.89
N ALA A 126 -3.84 14.63 -2.55
CA ALA A 126 -3.27 13.28 -2.62
C ALA A 126 -3.52 12.58 -3.96
N PHE A 127 -2.46 12.51 -4.76
CA PHE A 127 -2.20 11.53 -5.83
C PHE A 127 -2.87 11.66 -7.20
N TYR A 128 -3.74 12.63 -7.49
CA TYR A 128 -4.22 12.82 -8.87
C TYR A 128 -4.53 14.27 -9.23
N GLY A 129 -3.62 14.92 -9.97
CA GLY A 129 -3.98 16.15 -10.68
C GLY A 129 -2.82 17.01 -11.16
N ASN A 130 -1.69 16.98 -10.45
CA ASN A 130 -0.43 17.50 -10.96
C ASN A 130 0.44 16.30 -11.31
N PRO A 131 1.22 16.31 -12.42
CA PRO A 131 2.41 15.47 -12.44
C PRO A 131 3.11 15.66 -11.09
N LEU A 132 3.66 14.60 -10.50
CA LEU A 132 4.48 14.73 -9.31
C LEU A 132 5.79 15.45 -9.68
N THR A 133 5.68 16.72 -10.05
CA THR A 133 6.78 17.60 -10.42
C THR A 133 7.59 17.77 -9.13
N GLY A 134 8.72 17.07 -9.05
CA GLY A 134 9.57 17.04 -7.85
C GLY A 134 9.40 15.84 -6.93
N PHE A 135 8.55 14.85 -7.22
CA PHE A 135 8.62 13.57 -6.50
C PHE A 135 9.67 12.67 -7.16
N THR A 136 10.82 12.60 -6.50
CA THR A 136 11.78 11.53 -6.75
C THR A 136 11.44 10.42 -5.78
N ALA A 137 11.03 9.26 -6.29
CA ALA A 137 10.84 8.10 -5.43
C ALA A 137 12.19 7.82 -4.72
N PRO A 138 12.22 7.63 -3.39
CA PRO A 138 13.44 7.22 -2.73
C PRO A 138 13.92 5.89 -3.33
N PRO A 139 15.25 5.70 -3.46
CA PRO A 139 15.84 4.47 -3.97
C PRO A 139 15.27 3.25 -3.25
#